data_AF-A0A6C0JIW1-F1
#
_entry.id   AF-A0A6C0JIW1-F1
#
_cell.length_a   1.000
_cell.length_b   1.000
_cell.length_c   1.000
_cell.angle_alpha   90.00
_cell.angle_beta   90.00
_cell.angle_gamma   90.00
#
_symmetry.space_group_name_H-M   'P 1'
#
loop_
_entity.id
_entity.type
_entity.pdbx_description
1 polymer ?
#
loop_
_entity_poly.entity_id
_entity_poly.type
_entity_poly.pdbx_seq_one_letter_code
_entity_poly.pdbx_strand_id
1 'polypeptide(L)'
;MESNPETMTEINNIYVIPGNNITLNSAMRKCSFCYCEGHNITRCNNNVLVIFNDYLIYLKEQFMILHNGNRILSIQEFENYLYDYCSQSESNIKFLKYVACRFYNTRLRSTLQITINQIILRLYDIDIAWVTFHEYNFVPFNQHTPVRIGDVLNGILLNYMSNEILGGNFNINNNNNNFDSNIIFTNYEIKLKHYDNNNNENIPHIECSICYNSTEKNKCAYFECKHEYCTYCVEQLINKKHTTCPYCRAKIKSITCYTEEIYNKLNNIVNSEM
;
A
#
# COMPACT_ATOMS: atom_id res chain seq x y z
N MET A 1 -6.83 70.33 22.57
CA MET A 1 -6.09 69.77 23.72
C MET A 1 -7.02 68.79 24.38
N GLU A 2 -7.00 67.54 23.93
CA GLU A 2 -7.84 66.48 24.50
C GLU A 2 -6.93 65.36 24.98
N SER A 3 -7.11 65.03 26.25
CA SER A 3 -6.34 64.12 27.09
C SER A 3 -6.64 62.67 26.78
N ASN A 4 -5.59 61.87 26.61
CA ASN A 4 -5.64 60.43 26.37
C ASN A 4 -5.80 59.66 27.70
N PRO A 5 -6.62 58.58 27.78
CA PRO A 5 -6.79 57.81 29.01
C PRO A 5 -5.73 56.71 29.15
N GLU A 6 -5.13 56.60 30.33
CA GLU A 6 -4.18 55.55 30.71
C GLU A 6 -4.92 54.22 30.97
N THR A 7 -4.58 53.19 30.21
CA THR A 7 -5.03 51.82 30.45
C THR A 7 -4.08 51.11 31.41
N MET A 8 -4.58 50.76 32.61
CA MET A 8 -3.88 49.93 33.58
C MET A 8 -3.83 48.48 33.11
N THR A 9 -2.61 47.95 32.93
CA THR A 9 -2.36 46.52 32.69
C THR A 9 -2.21 45.77 34.01
N GLU A 10 -3.10 44.81 34.26
CA GLU A 10 -3.02 43.86 35.38
C GLU A 10 -1.82 42.91 35.22
N ILE A 11 -0.99 42.86 36.26
CA ILE A 11 0.18 41.99 36.35
C ILE A 11 -0.28 40.62 36.88
N ASN A 12 -0.41 39.65 35.98
CA ASN A 12 -0.66 38.25 36.33
C ASN A 12 0.61 37.62 36.91
N ASN A 13 0.64 37.45 38.24
CA ASN A 13 1.69 36.71 38.94
C ASN A 13 1.55 35.20 38.68
N ILE A 14 2.37 34.70 37.75
CA ILE A 14 2.53 33.26 37.47
C ILE A 14 3.33 32.64 38.62
N TYR A 15 2.65 31.88 39.49
CA TYR A 15 3.30 31.05 40.49
C TYR A 15 3.99 29.86 39.80
N VAL A 16 5.31 29.94 39.67
CA VAL A 16 6.16 28.82 39.24
C VAL A 16 6.26 27.84 40.41
N ILE A 17 5.56 26.71 40.32
CA ILE A 17 5.72 25.60 41.27
C ILE A 17 7.13 25.03 41.04
N PRO A 18 8.01 25.03 42.05
CA PRO A 18 9.34 24.43 41.92
C PRO A 18 9.17 22.93 41.73
N GLY A 19 9.37 22.47 40.49
CA GLY A 19 9.39 21.06 40.16
C GLY A 19 10.49 20.39 40.96
N ASN A 20 10.12 19.40 41.77
CA ASN A 20 11.08 18.50 42.40
C ASN A 20 12.05 18.01 41.32
N ASN A 21 13.32 18.39 41.44
CA ASN A 21 14.41 17.84 40.65
C ASN A 21 14.54 16.37 41.02
N ILE A 22 13.70 15.53 40.42
CA ILE A 22 13.93 14.11 40.33
C ILE A 22 15.18 14.00 39.47
N THR A 23 16.34 13.97 40.11
CA THR A 23 17.58 13.45 39.54
C THR A 23 17.32 11.99 39.23
N LEU A 24 16.61 11.75 38.12
CA LEU A 24 16.52 10.47 37.47
C LEU A 24 17.94 10.13 37.07
N ASN A 25 18.62 9.35 37.92
CA ASN A 25 19.66 8.42 37.51
C ASN A 25 19.02 7.41 36.54
N SER A 26 18.50 7.87 35.40
CA SER A 26 18.09 7.01 34.32
C SER A 26 19.38 6.40 33.81
N ALA A 27 19.64 5.16 34.20
CA ALA A 27 20.76 4.38 33.70
C ALA A 27 20.89 4.63 32.20
N MET A 28 22.05 5.11 31.77
CA MET A 28 22.27 5.44 30.37
C MET A 28 21.88 4.25 29.51
N ARG A 29 21.02 4.48 28.52
CA ARG A 29 20.55 3.42 27.64
C ARG A 29 21.76 2.84 26.89
N LYS A 30 21.94 1.53 27.01
CA LYS A 30 22.97 0.77 26.28
C LYS A 30 22.45 0.35 24.91
N CYS A 31 23.35 0.26 23.94
CA CYS A 31 23.04 -0.30 22.63
C CYS A 31 22.56 -1.76 22.77
N SER A 32 21.47 -2.13 22.11
CA SER A 32 20.88 -3.48 22.23
C SER A 32 21.73 -4.60 21.60
N PHE A 33 22.77 -4.26 20.83
CA PHE A 33 23.65 -5.22 20.19
C PHE A 33 25.02 -5.31 20.88
N CYS A 34 25.77 -4.20 20.93
CA CYS A 34 27.12 -4.19 21.51
C CYS A 34 27.16 -3.86 23.01
N TYR A 35 26.03 -3.50 23.61
CA TYR A 35 25.90 -3.12 25.04
C TYR A 35 26.77 -1.94 25.50
N CYS A 36 27.41 -1.21 24.58
CA CYS A 36 28.11 0.03 24.90
C CYS A 36 27.12 1.17 25.20
N GLU A 37 27.52 2.08 26.07
CA GLU A 37 26.79 3.31 26.37
C GLU A 37 27.02 4.37 25.28
N GLY A 38 26.21 5.43 25.28
CA GLY A 38 26.38 6.59 24.39
C GLY A 38 25.77 6.46 22.98
N HIS A 39 25.26 5.29 22.60
CA HIS A 39 24.55 5.13 21.32
C HIS A 39 23.46 4.03 21.36
N ASN A 40 22.59 4.04 20.36
CA ASN A 40 21.56 3.03 20.14
C ASN A 40 21.89 2.17 18.92
N ILE A 41 21.12 1.09 18.69
CA ILE A 41 21.36 0.18 17.57
C ILE A 41 21.33 0.87 16.20
N THR A 42 20.51 1.92 16.02
CA THR A 42 20.42 2.64 14.74
C THR A 42 21.70 3.44 14.41
N ARG A 43 22.55 3.69 15.41
CA ARG A 43 23.87 4.34 15.27
C ARG A 43 25.04 3.43 15.62
N CYS A 44 24.80 2.14 15.85
CA CYS A 44 25.85 1.19 16.19
C CYS A 44 26.80 0.98 15.01
N ASN A 45 28.10 1.09 15.26
CA ASN A 45 29.16 0.92 14.26
C ASN A 45 29.97 -0.37 14.49
N ASN A 46 29.38 -1.37 15.14
CA ASN A 46 30.07 -2.63 15.38
C ASN A 46 30.43 -3.30 14.05
N ASN A 47 31.70 -3.66 13.87
CA ASN A 47 32.23 -4.24 12.63
C ASN A 47 31.48 -5.49 12.17
N VAL A 48 30.94 -6.30 13.08
CA VAL A 48 30.17 -7.50 12.72
C VAL A 48 28.89 -7.15 11.96
N LEU A 49 28.22 -6.06 12.35
CA LEU A 49 27.03 -5.57 11.62
C LEU A 49 27.41 -5.06 10.23
N VAL A 50 28.52 -4.32 10.14
CA VAL A 50 29.02 -3.75 8.87
C VAL A 50 29.41 -4.87 7.90
N ILE A 51 30.22 -5.82 8.33
CA ILE A 51 30.67 -6.96 7.51
C ILE A 51 29.49 -7.77 6.99
N PHE A 52 28.49 -8.04 7.84
CA PHE A 52 27.32 -8.78 7.38
C PHE A 52 26.47 -7.97 6.39
N ASN A 53 26.35 -6.66 6.59
CA ASN A 53 25.67 -5.80 5.63
C ASN A 53 26.38 -5.79 4.27
N ASP A 54 27.70 -5.69 4.26
CA ASP A 54 28.49 -5.74 3.02
C ASP A 54 28.34 -7.10 2.31
N TYR A 55 28.23 -8.18 3.09
CA TYR A 55 27.94 -9.51 2.56
C TYR A 55 26.53 -9.60 1.92
N LEU A 56 25.51 -8.96 2.50
CA LEU A 56 24.18 -8.89 1.86
C LEU A 56 24.21 -8.12 0.54
N ILE A 57 24.97 -7.02 0.47
CA ILE A 57 25.17 -6.25 -0.77
C ILE A 57 25.86 -7.14 -1.81
N TYR A 58 26.93 -7.84 -1.43
CA TYR A 58 27.61 -8.79 -2.31
C TYR A 58 26.66 -9.87 -2.83
N LEU A 59 25.87 -10.51 -1.96
CA LEU A 59 24.91 -11.54 -2.35
C LEU A 59 23.86 -11.04 -3.33
N LYS A 60 23.32 -9.84 -3.12
CA LYS A 60 22.38 -9.20 -4.06
C LYS A 60 23.01 -9.12 -5.46
N GLU A 61 24.24 -8.65 -5.59
CA GLU A 61 24.93 -8.58 -6.88
C GLU A 61 25.19 -9.97 -7.49
N GLN A 62 25.54 -10.97 -6.68
CA GLN A 62 25.70 -12.35 -7.15
C GLN A 62 24.39 -12.93 -7.73
N PHE A 63 23.25 -12.72 -7.06
CA PHE A 63 21.96 -13.16 -7.59
C PHE A 63 21.52 -12.39 -8.83
N MET A 64 21.90 -11.11 -8.96
CA MET A 64 21.67 -10.35 -10.20
C MET A 64 22.47 -10.95 -11.36
N ILE A 65 23.73 -11.32 -11.14
CA ILE A 65 24.57 -11.98 -12.16
C ILE A 65 24.00 -13.35 -12.51
N LEU A 66 23.67 -14.18 -11.50
CA LEU A 66 23.16 -15.54 -11.68
C LEU A 66 21.91 -15.57 -12.57
N HIS A 67 21.02 -14.60 -12.41
CA HIS A 67 19.77 -14.48 -13.18
C HIS A 67 19.88 -13.58 -14.40
N ASN A 68 21.10 -13.33 -14.90
CA ASN A 68 21.36 -12.50 -16.10
C ASN A 68 20.66 -11.12 -16.03
N GLY A 69 20.64 -10.50 -14.86
CA GLY A 69 20.00 -9.21 -14.61
C GLY A 69 18.49 -9.28 -14.38
N ASN A 70 17.85 -10.46 -14.38
CA ASN A 70 16.43 -10.58 -14.06
C ASN A 70 16.18 -10.31 -12.56
N ARG A 71 15.86 -9.04 -12.27
CA ARG A 71 15.64 -8.51 -10.92
C ARG A 71 14.60 -9.29 -10.10
N ILE A 72 13.53 -9.79 -10.72
CA ILE A 72 12.46 -10.48 -9.99
C ILE A 72 12.95 -11.83 -9.47
N LEU A 73 13.59 -12.64 -10.32
CA LEU A 73 14.17 -13.93 -9.91
C LEU A 73 15.27 -13.74 -8.87
N SER A 74 16.12 -12.72 -9.05
CA SER A 74 17.15 -12.37 -8.07
C SER A 74 16.57 -12.00 -6.71
N ILE A 75 15.49 -11.22 -6.67
CA ILE A 75 14.80 -10.88 -5.41
C ILE A 75 14.22 -12.12 -4.74
N GLN A 76 13.62 -13.03 -5.50
CA GLN A 76 13.03 -14.26 -4.96
C GLN A 76 14.08 -15.17 -4.33
N GLU A 77 15.20 -15.38 -5.02
CA GLU A 77 16.28 -16.21 -4.49
C GLU A 77 16.95 -15.55 -3.28
N PHE A 78 17.14 -14.23 -3.31
CA PHE A 78 17.65 -13.49 -2.15
C PHE A 78 16.68 -13.54 -0.96
N GLU A 79 15.37 -13.44 -1.19
CA GLU A 79 14.36 -13.59 -0.14
C GLU A 79 14.41 -15.00 0.47
N ASN A 80 14.47 -16.05 -0.36
CA ASN A 80 14.61 -17.44 0.09
C ASN A 80 15.88 -17.64 0.92
N TYR A 81 17.01 -17.11 0.46
CA TYR A 81 18.27 -17.16 1.19
C TYR A 81 18.14 -16.55 2.60
N LEU A 82 17.49 -15.40 2.74
CA LEU A 82 17.31 -14.77 4.06
C LEU A 82 16.42 -15.60 4.99
N TYR A 83 15.40 -16.26 4.45
CA TYR A 83 14.58 -17.21 5.20
C TYR A 83 15.38 -18.44 5.64
N ASP A 84 16.17 -19.01 4.75
CA ASP A 84 17.02 -20.17 5.05
C ASP A 84 18.09 -19.81 6.08
N TYR A 85 18.70 -18.62 5.98
CA TYR A 85 19.62 -18.11 6.99
C TYR A 85 18.95 -18.01 8.37
N CYS A 86 17.72 -17.50 8.42
CA CYS A 86 16.96 -17.34 9.65
C CYS A 86 16.43 -18.66 10.23
N SER A 87 16.16 -19.66 9.39
CA SER A 87 15.66 -20.97 9.85
C SER A 87 16.72 -21.79 10.57
N GLN A 88 18.01 -21.51 10.35
CA GLN A 88 19.12 -22.21 10.99
C GLN A 88 19.22 -21.96 12.50
N SER A 89 18.87 -20.76 13.00
CA SER A 89 18.88 -20.47 14.44
C SER A 89 18.11 -19.20 14.83
N GLU A 90 17.61 -19.14 16.07
CA GLU A 90 17.00 -17.91 16.62
C GLU A 90 18.02 -16.76 16.74
N SER A 91 19.29 -17.07 16.94
CA SER A 91 20.39 -16.10 16.95
C SER A 91 20.51 -15.39 15.59
N ASN A 92 20.36 -16.11 14.48
CA ASN A 92 20.36 -15.53 13.14
C ASN A 92 19.19 -14.56 12.94
N ILE A 93 18.00 -14.91 13.45
CA ILE A 93 16.82 -14.02 13.41
C ILE A 93 17.12 -12.71 14.17
N LYS A 94 17.64 -12.81 15.40
CA LYS A 94 18.01 -11.62 16.21
C LYS A 94 19.08 -10.79 15.52
N PHE A 95 20.08 -11.45 14.96
CA PHE A 95 21.19 -10.79 14.27
C PHE A 95 20.72 -10.05 13.00
N LEU A 96 19.91 -10.69 12.16
CA LEU A 96 19.30 -10.05 10.99
C LEU A 96 18.48 -8.82 11.39
N LYS A 97 17.72 -8.90 12.50
CA LYS A 97 16.97 -7.76 13.04
C LYS A 97 17.86 -6.60 13.49
N TYR A 98 19.03 -6.88 14.08
CA TYR A 98 19.99 -5.83 14.45
C TYR A 98 20.55 -5.12 13.21
N VAL A 99 20.91 -5.89 12.17
CA VAL A 99 21.36 -5.37 10.87
C VAL A 99 20.26 -4.53 10.22
N ALA A 100 19.04 -5.06 10.17
CA ALA A 100 17.85 -4.37 9.66
C ALA A 100 17.58 -3.03 10.37
N CYS A 101 17.69 -3.01 11.69
CA CYS A 101 17.47 -1.81 12.48
C CYS A 101 18.55 -0.75 12.23
N ARG A 102 19.79 -1.19 12.02
CA ARG A 102 20.94 -0.31 11.77
C ARG A 102 20.94 0.30 10.37
N PHE A 103 20.74 -0.50 9.33
CA PHE A 103 20.96 -0.08 7.94
C PHE A 103 19.67 0.13 7.14
N TYR A 104 18.56 -0.47 7.58
CA TYR A 104 17.33 -0.55 6.79
C TYR A 104 16.12 0.08 7.49
N ASN A 105 16.37 0.87 8.54
CA ASN A 105 15.35 1.65 9.28
C ASN A 105 14.17 0.80 9.81
N THR A 106 14.44 -0.43 10.25
CA THR A 106 13.42 -1.30 10.86
C THR A 106 13.38 -1.15 12.38
N ARG A 107 12.35 -1.73 13.02
CA ARG A 107 12.24 -1.81 14.48
C ARG A 107 12.61 -3.22 14.94
N LEU A 108 13.29 -3.37 16.08
CA LEU A 108 13.65 -4.68 16.63
C LEU A 108 12.44 -5.60 16.89
N ARG A 109 11.30 -5.01 17.25
CA ARG A 109 10.03 -5.72 17.47
C ARG A 109 9.28 -6.09 16.20
N SER A 110 9.77 -5.69 15.02
CA SER A 110 9.14 -6.05 13.75
C SER A 110 9.12 -7.57 13.58
N THR A 111 8.12 -8.07 12.86
CA THR A 111 8.08 -9.49 12.46
C THR A 111 9.25 -9.80 11.54
N LEU A 112 9.63 -11.08 11.41
CA LEU A 112 10.71 -11.49 10.52
C LEU A 112 10.40 -11.09 9.07
N GLN A 113 9.18 -11.29 8.59
CA GLN A 113 8.77 -10.88 7.25
C GLN A 113 8.98 -9.38 7.00
N ILE A 114 8.52 -8.51 7.92
CA ILE A 114 8.69 -7.05 7.77
C ILE A 114 10.17 -6.69 7.73
N THR A 115 10.98 -7.40 8.51
CA THR A 115 12.44 -7.22 8.55
C THR A 115 13.07 -7.55 7.20
N ILE A 116 12.75 -8.72 6.64
CA ILE A 116 13.24 -9.18 5.33
C ILE A 116 12.76 -8.27 4.20
N ASN A 117 11.47 -7.94 4.15
CA ASN A 117 10.92 -7.08 3.11
C ASN A 117 11.60 -5.71 3.08
N GLN A 118 11.88 -5.10 4.25
CA GLN A 118 12.57 -3.82 4.31
C GLN A 118 14.02 -3.88 3.84
N ILE A 119 14.73 -4.98 4.14
CA ILE A 119 16.08 -5.21 3.60
C ILE A 119 16.01 -5.25 2.07
N ILE A 120 15.09 -6.04 1.50
CA ILE A 120 14.94 -6.20 0.05
C ILE A 120 14.58 -4.87 -0.62
N LEU A 121 13.55 -4.18 -0.12
CA LEU A 121 13.09 -2.90 -0.68
C LEU A 121 14.23 -1.89 -0.79
N ARG A 122 15.09 -1.82 0.23
CA ARG A 122 16.21 -0.89 0.28
C ARG A 122 17.41 -1.35 -0.53
N LEU A 123 17.79 -2.63 -0.46
CA LEU A 123 18.96 -3.14 -1.21
C LEU A 123 18.74 -3.14 -2.72
N TYR A 124 17.51 -3.39 -3.15
CA TYR A 124 17.17 -3.42 -4.57
C TYR A 124 16.66 -2.07 -5.07
N ASP A 125 16.57 -1.01 -4.26
CA ASP A 125 15.97 0.27 -4.65
C ASP A 125 14.56 0.10 -5.25
N ILE A 126 13.72 -0.67 -4.58
CA ILE A 126 12.31 -0.85 -4.95
C ILE A 126 11.52 0.27 -4.30
N ASP A 127 10.92 1.12 -5.12
CA ASP A 127 10.02 2.14 -4.63
C ASP A 127 8.76 1.48 -4.03
N ILE A 128 8.47 1.78 -2.77
CA ILE A 128 7.24 1.31 -2.09
C ILE A 128 6.01 1.85 -2.83
N ALA A 129 6.10 3.05 -3.41
CA ALA A 129 5.03 3.59 -4.26
C ALA A 129 4.80 2.65 -5.45
N TRP A 130 5.84 2.14 -6.09
CA TRP A 130 5.70 1.19 -7.20
C TRP A 130 5.00 -0.12 -6.79
N VAL A 131 5.32 -0.65 -5.60
CA VAL A 131 4.66 -1.85 -5.04
C VAL A 131 3.20 -1.58 -4.67
N THR A 132 2.84 -0.34 -4.33
CA THR A 132 1.49 0.05 -3.89
C THR A 132 0.59 0.59 -5.01
N PHE A 133 1.16 1.08 -6.12
CA PHE A 133 0.41 1.71 -7.22
C PHE A 133 -0.01 0.72 -8.33
N HIS A 134 0.66 -0.42 -8.48
CA HIS A 134 0.26 -1.44 -9.47
C HIS A 134 -0.80 -2.40 -8.89
N GLU A 135 -2.01 -1.86 -8.74
CA GLU A 135 -3.33 -2.51 -8.67
C GLU A 135 -3.61 -3.62 -7.64
N TYR A 136 -4.83 -3.54 -7.08
CA TYR A 136 -5.41 -4.27 -5.95
C TYR A 136 -4.96 -3.76 -4.58
N ASN A 137 -5.89 -3.10 -3.87
CA ASN A 137 -6.02 -3.02 -2.41
C ASN A 137 -4.79 -3.47 -1.61
N PHE A 138 -3.65 -2.83 -1.82
CA PHE A 138 -2.43 -3.23 -1.15
C PHE A 138 -2.62 -2.78 0.29
N VAL A 139 -2.97 -3.71 1.16
CA VAL A 139 -2.96 -3.47 2.60
C VAL A 139 -1.49 -3.17 2.92
N PRO A 140 -1.12 -1.91 3.24
CA PRO A 140 0.27 -1.57 3.50
C PRO A 140 0.77 -2.53 4.55
N PHE A 141 1.91 -3.21 4.34
CA PHE A 141 2.45 -4.28 5.18
C PHE A 141 2.16 -4.03 6.67
N ASN A 142 0.97 -4.45 7.11
CA ASN A 142 0.50 -4.15 8.44
C ASN A 142 1.00 -5.30 9.30
N GLN A 143 0.95 -5.13 10.61
CA GLN A 143 1.44 -6.16 11.53
C GLN A 143 0.58 -7.43 11.50
N HIS A 144 -0.50 -7.49 10.71
CA HIS A 144 -1.56 -8.51 10.82
C HIS A 144 -1.68 -9.41 9.57
N THR A 145 -1.17 -9.00 8.41
CA THR A 145 -1.04 -9.85 7.21
C THR A 145 0.32 -9.63 6.51
N PRO A 146 1.40 -10.26 7.00
CA PRO A 146 2.70 -10.17 6.36
C PRO A 146 2.71 -10.94 5.04
N VAL A 147 2.75 -10.24 3.90
CA VAL A 147 2.90 -10.85 2.57
C VAL A 147 4.38 -10.86 2.17
N ARG A 148 4.84 -11.93 1.50
CA ARG A 148 6.19 -11.98 0.94
C ARG A 148 6.33 -11.08 -0.27
N ILE A 149 7.46 -10.38 -0.37
CA ILE A 149 7.67 -9.49 -1.51
C ILE A 149 7.81 -10.29 -2.81
N GLY A 150 8.36 -11.50 -2.75
CA GLY A 150 8.40 -12.43 -3.88
C GLY A 150 7.00 -12.77 -4.42
N ASP A 151 6.02 -12.96 -3.53
CA ASP A 151 4.63 -13.27 -3.93
C ASP A 151 3.97 -12.09 -4.63
N VAL A 152 4.19 -10.87 -4.12
CA VAL A 152 3.68 -9.63 -4.73
C VAL A 152 4.27 -9.42 -6.12
N LEU A 153 5.60 -9.58 -6.26
CA LEU A 153 6.29 -9.42 -7.54
C LEU A 153 5.86 -10.48 -8.57
N ASN A 154 5.64 -11.71 -8.14
CA ASN A 154 5.06 -12.76 -8.99
C ASN A 154 3.68 -12.40 -9.50
N GLY A 155 2.81 -11.84 -8.63
CA GLY A 155 1.50 -11.35 -9.03
C GLY A 155 1.58 -10.27 -10.11
N ILE A 156 2.48 -9.30 -9.95
CA ILE A 156 2.72 -8.24 -10.94
C ILE A 156 3.18 -8.85 -12.27
N LEU A 157 4.16 -9.77 -12.24
CA LEU A 157 4.69 -10.40 -13.45
C LEU A 157 3.63 -11.21 -14.21
N LEU A 158 2.82 -11.99 -13.50
CA LEU A 158 1.74 -12.79 -14.09
C LEU A 158 0.70 -11.91 -14.77
N ASN A 159 0.38 -10.74 -14.20
CA ASN A 159 -0.51 -9.76 -14.83
C ASN A 159 0.10 -9.18 -16.11
N TYR A 160 1.40 -8.84 -16.12
CA TYR A 160 2.11 -8.39 -17.32
C TYR A 160 2.10 -9.45 -18.43
N MET A 161 2.49 -10.69 -18.11
CA MET A 161 2.50 -11.78 -19.09
C MET A 161 1.11 -12.11 -19.64
N SER A 162 0.08 -12.07 -18.79
CA SER A 162 -1.31 -12.29 -19.23
C SER A 162 -1.77 -11.22 -20.22
N ASN A 163 -1.34 -9.97 -20.03
CA ASN A 163 -1.65 -8.87 -20.94
C ASN A 163 -0.91 -8.99 -22.28
N GLU A 164 0.33 -9.46 -22.29
CA GLU A 164 1.07 -9.71 -23.55
C GLU A 164 0.47 -10.87 -24.36
N ILE A 165 0.13 -11.98 -23.70
CA ILE A 165 -0.40 -13.18 -24.37
C ILE A 165 -1.81 -12.93 -24.92
N LEU A 166 -2.64 -12.14 -24.21
CA LEU A 166 -3.99 -11.81 -24.67
C LEU A 166 -4.03 -10.65 -25.70
N GLY A 167 -2.94 -9.88 -25.83
CA GLY A 167 -2.81 -8.78 -26.81
C GLY A 167 -2.22 -9.19 -28.16
N GLY A 168 -1.65 -10.39 -28.28
CA GLY A 168 -0.94 -10.85 -29.48
C GLY A 168 -1.83 -11.42 -30.58
N ASN A 169 -2.62 -10.58 -31.25
CA ASN A 169 -3.08 -10.85 -32.63
C ASN A 169 -3.67 -9.58 -33.32
N PHE A 170 -2.88 -8.51 -33.47
CA PHE A 170 -3.07 -7.57 -34.58
C PHE A 170 -1.73 -6.99 -35.02
N ASN A 171 -1.53 -7.04 -36.33
CA ASN A 171 -0.30 -6.84 -37.06
C ASN A 171 -0.08 -5.35 -37.33
N ILE A 172 0.95 -4.70 -36.78
CA ILE A 172 1.37 -3.35 -37.24
C ILE A 172 2.89 -3.27 -37.31
N ASN A 173 3.36 -3.09 -38.55
CA ASN A 173 4.72 -2.69 -38.89
C ASN A 173 4.98 -1.23 -38.47
N ASN A 174 6.11 -1.05 -37.78
CA ASN A 174 7.07 0.05 -37.81
C ASN A 174 6.65 1.51 -37.52
N ASN A 175 7.35 2.02 -36.50
CA ASN A 175 8.03 3.32 -36.43
C ASN A 175 7.17 4.59 -36.35
N ASN A 176 6.84 4.98 -35.12
CA ASN A 176 7.57 6.07 -34.47
C ASN A 176 7.25 6.14 -32.98
N ASN A 177 8.26 6.55 -32.22
CA ASN A 177 8.24 6.74 -30.78
C ASN A 177 7.10 7.68 -30.35
N ASN A 178 6.04 7.08 -29.81
CA ASN A 178 5.32 7.59 -28.65
C ASN A 178 4.84 6.33 -27.93
N PHE A 179 5.36 6.12 -26.72
CA PHE A 179 4.82 5.12 -25.80
C PHE A 179 3.45 5.66 -25.34
N ASP A 180 2.46 5.61 -26.23
CA ASP A 180 1.08 5.64 -25.82
C ASP A 180 0.88 4.36 -25.04
N SER A 181 0.90 4.50 -23.72
CA SER A 181 0.14 3.63 -22.84
C SER A 181 -1.20 3.42 -23.53
N ASN A 182 -1.43 2.23 -24.08
CA ASN A 182 -2.76 1.79 -24.46
C ASN A 182 -3.53 1.71 -23.14
N ILE A 183 -3.99 2.88 -22.69
CA ILE A 183 -5.04 3.06 -21.72
C ILE A 183 -6.16 2.22 -22.30
N ILE A 184 -6.35 1.02 -21.75
CA ILE A 184 -7.53 0.24 -22.04
C ILE A 184 -8.66 1.11 -21.48
N PHE A 185 -9.25 1.93 -22.34
CA PHE A 185 -10.45 2.69 -22.03
C PHE A 185 -11.51 1.66 -21.73
N THR A 186 -11.76 1.44 -20.44
CA THR A 186 -12.80 0.54 -19.97
C THR A 186 -14.11 1.27 -20.16
N ASN A 187 -14.65 1.19 -21.36
CA ASN A 187 -15.96 1.78 -21.67
C ASN A 187 -17.04 0.96 -20.95
N TYR A 188 -17.41 1.39 -19.75
CA TYR A 188 -18.58 0.85 -19.04
C TYR A 188 -19.84 1.40 -19.70
N GLU A 189 -20.78 0.53 -20.06
CA GLU A 189 -22.11 0.98 -20.47
C GLU A 189 -22.96 1.26 -19.21
N ILE A 190 -23.28 2.53 -18.96
CA ILE A 190 -24.18 2.90 -17.85
C ILE A 190 -25.63 2.79 -18.32
N LYS A 191 -26.45 2.05 -17.57
CA LYS A 191 -27.88 1.82 -17.84
C LYS A 191 -28.72 2.39 -16.72
N LEU A 192 -29.82 3.05 -17.08
CA LEU A 192 -30.86 3.45 -16.14
C LEU A 192 -31.98 2.40 -16.17
N LYS A 193 -32.35 1.89 -15.00
CA LYS A 193 -33.55 1.07 -14.83
C LYS A 193 -34.51 1.81 -13.91
N HIS A 194 -35.61 2.29 -14.47
CA HIS A 194 -36.66 2.91 -13.67
C HIS A 194 -37.17 1.91 -12.63
N TYR A 195 -37.09 2.31 -11.38
CA TYR A 195 -37.67 1.59 -10.27
C TYR A 195 -39.12 2.03 -10.14
N ASP A 196 -40.07 1.16 -10.47
CA ASP A 196 -41.52 1.42 -10.39
C ASP A 196 -41.97 1.53 -8.93
N ASN A 197 -41.66 2.66 -8.30
CA ASN A 197 -41.92 2.88 -6.87
C ASN A 197 -43.24 3.64 -6.68
N ASN A 198 -44.35 3.05 -7.11
CA ASN A 198 -45.67 3.65 -6.90
C ASN A 198 -46.14 3.59 -5.44
N ASN A 199 -45.40 2.91 -4.54
CA ASN A 199 -45.71 2.84 -3.11
C ASN A 199 -44.49 3.24 -2.28
N ASN A 200 -44.46 4.50 -1.83
CA ASN A 200 -43.34 5.15 -1.16
C ASN A 200 -42.96 4.60 0.23
N GLU A 201 -43.66 3.59 0.76
CA GLU A 201 -43.60 3.33 2.20
C GLU A 201 -42.53 2.33 2.66
N ASN A 202 -41.85 1.57 1.79
CA ASN A 202 -40.79 0.65 2.23
C ASN A 202 -39.74 0.37 1.13
N ILE A 203 -38.73 1.23 1.01
CA ILE A 203 -37.58 0.95 0.13
C ILE A 203 -36.72 -0.13 0.78
N PRO A 204 -36.43 -1.26 0.11
CA PRO A 204 -35.60 -2.31 0.69
C PRO A 204 -34.17 -1.82 0.90
N HIS A 205 -33.57 -2.24 2.01
CA HIS A 205 -32.16 -2.01 2.30
C HIS A 205 -31.32 -3.20 1.84
N ILE A 206 -30.13 -2.92 1.33
CA ILE A 206 -29.13 -3.90 0.91
C ILE A 206 -27.81 -3.59 1.62
N GLU A 207 -27.12 -4.64 2.04
CA GLU A 207 -25.76 -4.52 2.57
C GLU A 207 -24.74 -4.58 1.43
N CYS A 208 -23.89 -3.56 1.31
CA CYS A 208 -22.85 -3.52 0.28
C CYS A 208 -21.69 -4.46 0.65
N SER A 209 -21.36 -5.43 -0.22
CA SER A 209 -20.27 -6.40 0.04
C SER A 209 -18.85 -5.84 -0.04
N ILE A 210 -18.68 -4.53 -0.30
CA ILE A 210 -17.38 -3.84 -0.29
C ILE A 210 -17.14 -3.09 1.01
N CYS A 211 -18.12 -2.27 1.44
CA CYS A 211 -17.99 -1.44 2.64
C CYS A 211 -18.79 -1.95 3.85
N TYR A 212 -19.60 -2.99 3.67
CA TYR A 212 -20.49 -3.60 4.68
C TYR A 212 -21.52 -2.64 5.29
N ASN A 213 -21.75 -1.48 4.66
CA ASN A 213 -22.79 -0.55 5.08
C ASN A 213 -24.14 -0.93 4.45
N SER A 214 -25.21 -0.83 5.25
CA SER A 214 -26.59 -0.92 4.77
C SER A 214 -26.96 0.36 4.01
N THR A 215 -27.58 0.23 2.84
CA THR A 215 -27.97 1.34 1.97
C THR A 215 -29.31 1.04 1.31
N GLU A 216 -30.13 2.07 1.10
CA GLU A 216 -31.39 1.95 0.38
C GLU A 216 -31.15 1.49 -1.06
N LYS A 217 -32.00 0.60 -1.60
CA LYS A 217 -31.82 0.02 -2.94
C LYS A 217 -31.75 1.05 -4.07
N ASN A 218 -32.49 2.14 -3.96
CA ASN A 218 -32.43 3.26 -4.92
C ASN A 218 -31.05 3.95 -4.97
N LYS A 219 -30.21 3.82 -3.93
CA LYS A 219 -28.85 4.36 -3.80
C LYS A 219 -27.77 3.33 -4.14
N CYS A 220 -28.16 2.20 -4.73
CA CYS A 220 -27.27 1.15 -5.20
C CYS A 220 -27.18 1.11 -6.73
N ALA A 221 -26.16 0.43 -7.22
CA ALA A 221 -26.05 0.03 -8.62
C ALA A 221 -25.61 -1.43 -8.69
N TYR A 222 -25.94 -2.11 -9.80
CA TYR A 222 -25.57 -3.51 -10.01
C TYR A 222 -24.91 -3.74 -11.36
N PHE A 223 -24.03 -4.74 -11.40
CA PHE A 223 -23.35 -5.14 -12.63
C PHE A 223 -24.15 -6.16 -13.42
N GLU A 224 -23.76 -6.46 -14.66
CA GLU A 224 -24.37 -7.53 -15.48
C GLU A 224 -24.48 -8.88 -14.74
N CYS A 225 -23.52 -9.17 -13.85
CA CYS A 225 -23.52 -10.36 -12.99
C CYS A 225 -24.54 -10.32 -11.82
N LYS A 226 -25.37 -9.28 -11.72
CA LYS A 226 -26.43 -9.08 -10.71
C LYS A 226 -25.97 -8.81 -9.28
N HIS A 227 -24.67 -8.60 -9.03
CA HIS A 227 -24.19 -8.18 -7.71
C HIS A 227 -24.42 -6.68 -7.52
N GLU A 228 -25.01 -6.33 -6.37
CA GLU A 228 -25.43 -4.98 -5.98
C GLU A 228 -24.42 -4.36 -5.01
N TYR A 229 -24.10 -3.08 -5.21
CA TYR A 229 -23.17 -2.30 -4.40
C TYR A 229 -23.73 -0.89 -4.19
N CYS A 230 -23.34 -0.23 -3.08
CA CYS A 230 -23.67 1.18 -2.91
C CYS A 230 -22.96 2.02 -3.97
N THR A 231 -23.60 3.11 -4.39
CA THR A 231 -23.09 4.02 -5.43
C THR A 231 -21.69 4.54 -5.17
N TYR A 232 -21.37 4.91 -3.94
CA TYR A 232 -20.03 5.36 -3.57
C TYR A 232 -18.95 4.31 -3.88
N CYS A 233 -19.19 3.04 -3.57
CA CYS A 233 -18.24 1.98 -3.89
C CYS A 233 -18.12 1.75 -5.39
N VAL A 234 -19.23 1.88 -6.15
CA VAL A 234 -19.21 1.77 -7.61
C VAL A 234 -18.43 2.94 -8.24
N GLU A 235 -18.59 4.16 -7.78
CA GLU A 235 -17.80 5.33 -8.21
C GLU A 235 -16.30 5.07 -8.03
N GLN A 236 -15.92 4.56 -6.86
CA GLN A 236 -14.52 4.24 -6.58
C GLN A 236 -13.98 3.12 -7.48
N LEU A 237 -14.81 2.15 -7.85
CA LEU A 237 -14.42 1.10 -8.80
C LEU A 237 -14.21 1.67 -10.21
N ILE A 238 -15.09 2.57 -10.66
CA ILE A 238 -14.96 3.23 -11.97
C ILE A 238 -13.70 4.10 -12.00
N ASN A 239 -13.50 4.98 -11.00
CA ASN A 239 -12.31 5.84 -10.89
C ASN A 239 -11.00 5.05 -10.86
N LYS A 240 -11.01 3.85 -10.27
CA LYS A 240 -9.86 2.94 -10.23
C LYS A 240 -9.76 2.01 -11.45
N LYS A 241 -10.62 2.20 -12.47
CA LYS A 241 -10.65 1.42 -13.71
C LYS A 241 -10.80 -0.10 -13.48
N HIS A 242 -11.53 -0.49 -12.43
CA HIS A 242 -11.69 -1.89 -12.06
C HIS A 242 -12.59 -2.66 -13.04
N THR A 243 -12.05 -3.70 -13.67
CA THR A 243 -12.73 -4.41 -14.78
C THR A 243 -13.55 -5.63 -14.39
N THR A 244 -13.46 -6.09 -13.13
CA THR A 244 -14.14 -7.31 -12.66
C THR A 244 -15.03 -7.06 -11.45
N CYS A 245 -16.05 -7.89 -11.25
CA CYS A 245 -16.92 -7.80 -10.09
C CYS A 245 -16.16 -8.21 -8.81
N PRO A 246 -16.14 -7.41 -7.73
CA PRO A 246 -15.46 -7.79 -6.48
C PRO A 246 -15.99 -9.07 -5.83
N TYR A 247 -17.25 -9.44 -6.11
CA TYR A 247 -17.85 -10.65 -5.55
C TYR A 247 -17.56 -11.89 -6.41
N CYS A 248 -17.98 -11.90 -7.67
CA CYS A 248 -17.89 -13.09 -8.53
C CYS A 248 -16.75 -13.06 -9.57
N ARG A 249 -15.98 -11.97 -9.63
CA ARG A 249 -14.88 -11.75 -10.59
C ARG A 249 -15.27 -11.74 -12.07
N ALA A 250 -16.56 -11.78 -12.40
CA ALA A 250 -17.03 -11.62 -13.78
C ALA A 250 -16.66 -10.24 -14.34
N LYS A 251 -16.31 -10.15 -15.62
CA LYS A 251 -15.99 -8.89 -16.30
C LYS A 251 -17.19 -7.93 -16.25
N ILE A 252 -16.96 -6.68 -15.86
CA ILE A 252 -17.97 -5.63 -15.82
C ILE A 252 -18.11 -5.04 -17.23
N LYS A 253 -19.24 -5.30 -17.89
CA LYS A 253 -19.56 -4.68 -19.19
C LYS A 253 -20.52 -3.51 -19.05
N SER A 254 -21.50 -3.65 -18.15
CA SER A 254 -22.51 -2.63 -17.90
C SER A 254 -22.81 -2.48 -16.41
N ILE A 255 -23.19 -1.26 -16.03
CA ILE A 255 -23.56 -0.87 -14.68
C ILE A 255 -24.98 -0.31 -14.74
N THR A 256 -25.91 -0.94 -14.04
CA THR A 256 -27.31 -0.49 -13.99
C THR A 256 -27.60 0.22 -12.68
N CYS A 257 -28.23 1.38 -12.75
CA CYS A 257 -28.62 2.20 -11.61
C CYS A 257 -30.14 2.47 -11.61
N TYR A 258 -30.68 2.92 -10.48
CA TYR A 258 -32.13 3.06 -10.27
C TYR A 258 -32.66 4.48 -10.39
N THR A 259 -31.81 5.51 -10.30
CA THR A 259 -32.21 6.91 -10.36
C THR A 259 -31.41 7.69 -11.41
N GLU A 260 -32.02 8.71 -12.02
CA GLU A 260 -31.35 9.59 -12.98
C GLU A 260 -30.17 10.35 -12.37
N GLU A 261 -30.27 10.73 -11.09
CA GLU A 261 -29.18 11.40 -10.37
C GLU A 261 -27.91 10.54 -10.38
N ILE A 262 -28.04 9.27 -10.03
CA ILE A 262 -26.94 8.32 -10.01
C ILE A 262 -26.44 8.03 -11.42
N TYR A 263 -27.36 7.85 -12.37
CA TYR A 263 -27.02 7.64 -13.78
C TYR A 263 -26.13 8.77 -14.30
N ASN A 264 -26.55 10.02 -14.13
CA ASN A 264 -25.81 11.19 -14.59
C ASN A 264 -24.46 11.28 -13.89
N LYS A 265 -24.40 11.01 -12.57
CA LYS A 265 -23.16 11.03 -11.80
C LYS A 265 -22.15 10.01 -12.33
N LEU A 266 -22.56 8.75 -12.51
CA LEU A 266 -21.67 7.70 -13.02
C LEU A 266 -21.29 7.94 -14.48
N ASN A 267 -22.23 8.38 -15.31
CA ASN A 267 -21.99 8.68 -16.72
C ASN A 267 -21.00 9.85 -16.90
N ASN A 268 -21.07 10.87 -16.05
CA ASN A 268 -20.10 11.96 -16.05
C ASN A 268 -18.69 11.48 -15.72
N ILE A 269 -18.53 10.58 -14.74
CA ILE A 269 -17.22 10.01 -14.41
C ILE A 269 -16.65 9.26 -15.62
N VAL A 270 -17.45 8.39 -16.24
CA VAL A 270 -17.02 7.61 -17.41
C VAL A 270 -16.64 8.50 -18.60
N ASN A 271 -17.38 9.58 -18.84
CA ASN A 271 -17.13 10.47 -19.98
C ASN A 271 -16.08 11.57 -19.69
N SER A 272 -15.79 11.89 -18.43
CA SER A 272 -14.80 12.92 -18.06
C SER A 272 -13.35 12.51 -18.30
N GLU A 273 -13.10 11.22 -18.51
CA GLU A 273 -11.77 10.67 -18.76
C GLU A 273 -11.52 10.31 -20.24
N MET A 274 -12.49 10.56 -21.12
CA MET A 274 -12.32 10.48 -22.58
C MET A 274 -11.84 11.82 -23.14
#